data_AF-D4F808-F1
#
_entry.id   AF-D4F808-F1
#
_cell.length_a   1.000
_cell.length_b   1.000
_cell.length_c   1.000
_cell.angle_alpha   90.00
_cell.angle_beta   90.00
_cell.angle_gamma   90.00
#
_symmetry.space_group_name_H-M   'P 1'
#
loop_
_entity.id
_entity.type
_entity.pdbx_description
1 polymer ?
#
loop_
_entity_poly.entity_id
_entity_poly.type
_entity_poly.pdbx_seq_one_letter_code
_entity_poly.pdbx_strand_id
1 'polypeptide(L)'
;MRFNRARVRRAFIKIGQVHMRDARRLVMRRERSAAGENPGYRTGRLARSIGYMVPRASKNRPGFMVRIAPNQRNGNGNRMITDDFYPAFLFYGVRGGAKRQRGHHRGASGGSGWRIAPRNNFMVETLQKNSSWTRYYLKRELRSSLKPEKKR
;
A
#
# COMPACT_ATOMS: atom_id res chain seq x y z
N MET A 1 -11.98 14.46 30.91
CA MET A 1 -12.51 13.59 29.82
C MET A 1 -11.54 12.43 29.61
N ARG A 2 -11.95 11.16 29.69
CA ARG A 2 -11.02 10.02 29.55
C ARG A 2 -10.98 9.49 28.11
N PHE A 3 -9.82 9.59 27.46
CA PHE A 3 -9.64 9.12 26.08
C PHE A 3 -9.19 7.65 26.01
N ASN A 4 -9.98 6.82 25.32
CA ASN A 4 -9.67 5.39 25.15
C ASN A 4 -8.76 5.14 23.93
N ARG A 5 -7.45 5.24 24.14
CA ARG A 5 -6.42 4.98 23.11
C ARG A 5 -6.51 3.57 22.52
N ALA A 6 -6.84 2.56 23.34
CA ALA A 6 -6.94 1.17 22.90
C ALA A 6 -8.08 0.95 21.90
N ARG A 7 -9.19 1.70 22.04
CA ARG A 7 -10.29 1.70 21.07
C ARG A 7 -9.85 2.28 19.72
N VAL A 8 -9.18 3.43 19.75
CA VAL A 8 -8.67 4.07 18.53
C VAL A 8 -7.64 3.17 17.83
N ARG A 9 -6.74 2.54 18.59
CA ARG A 9 -5.79 1.55 18.04
C ARG A 9 -6.50 0.39 17.33
N ARG A 10 -7.57 -0.15 17.92
CA ARG A 10 -8.39 -1.20 17.27
C ARG A 10 -9.03 -0.72 15.98
N ALA A 11 -9.45 0.54 15.92
CA ALA A 11 -9.97 1.14 14.68
C ALA A 11 -8.90 1.16 13.58
N PHE A 12 -7.66 1.59 13.88
CA PHE A 12 -6.55 1.57 12.92
C PHE A 12 -6.18 0.15 12.47
N ILE A 13 -6.25 -0.84 13.36
CA ILE A 13 -6.05 -2.26 13.00
C ILE A 13 -7.11 -2.69 11.99
N LYS A 14 -8.39 -2.37 12.23
CA LYS A 14 -9.48 -2.73 11.32
C LYS A 14 -9.34 -2.05 9.97
N ILE A 15 -8.97 -0.77 9.94
CA ILE A 15 -8.67 -0.04 8.71
C ILE A 15 -7.53 -0.74 7.95
N GLY A 16 -6.44 -1.08 8.64
CA GLY A 16 -5.31 -1.82 8.07
C GLY A 16 -5.71 -3.15 7.42
N GLN A 17 -6.55 -3.94 8.11
CA GLN A 17 -7.07 -5.20 7.59
C GLN A 17 -7.90 -5.02 6.32
N VAL A 18 -8.80 -4.05 6.30
CA VAL A 18 -9.68 -3.78 5.14
C VAL A 18 -8.87 -3.33 3.94
N HIS A 19 -8.00 -2.33 4.12
CA HIS A 19 -7.15 -1.84 3.05
C HIS A 19 -6.16 -2.91 2.55
N MET A 20 -5.56 -3.71 3.45
CA MET A 20 -4.72 -4.83 3.03
C MET A 20 -5.49 -5.83 2.16
N ARG A 21 -6.71 -6.20 2.57
CA ARG A 21 -7.56 -7.13 1.80
C ARG A 21 -7.90 -6.56 0.42
N ASP A 22 -8.28 -5.30 0.36
CA ASP A 22 -8.74 -4.68 -0.89
C ASP A 22 -7.55 -4.45 -1.85
N ALA A 23 -6.38 -4.06 -1.34
CA ALA A 23 -5.14 -3.98 -2.10
C ALA A 23 -4.72 -5.34 -2.68
N ARG A 24 -4.85 -6.42 -1.89
CA ARG A 24 -4.59 -7.79 -2.37
C ARG A 24 -5.51 -8.18 -3.52
N ARG A 25 -6.79 -7.79 -3.45
CA ARG A 25 -7.76 -8.09 -4.50
C ARG A 25 -7.39 -7.44 -5.83
N LEU A 26 -6.85 -6.22 -5.81
CA LEU A 26 -6.42 -5.52 -7.03
C LEU A 26 -5.28 -6.24 -7.77
N VAL A 27 -4.35 -6.86 -7.05
CA VAL A 27 -3.20 -7.59 -7.62
C VAL A 27 -3.45 -9.10 -7.76
N MET A 28 -4.68 -9.54 -7.53
CA MET A 28 -5.13 -10.92 -7.69
C MET A 28 -5.93 -11.17 -8.98
N ARG A 29 -6.12 -10.14 -9.81
CA ARG A 29 -6.82 -10.27 -11.10
C ARG A 29 -5.98 -11.12 -12.06
N ARG A 30 -6.58 -12.17 -12.62
CA ARG A 30 -5.93 -13.08 -13.60
C ARG A 30 -5.93 -12.47 -14.99
N GLU A 31 -5.31 -11.30 -15.11
CA GLU A 31 -5.20 -10.53 -16.34
C GLU A 31 -3.73 -10.31 -16.69
N ARG A 32 -3.45 -10.06 -17.97
CA ARG A 32 -2.11 -9.66 -18.40
C ARG A 32 -1.80 -8.31 -17.76
N SER A 33 -0.59 -8.15 -17.21
CA SER A 33 -0.17 -6.83 -16.73
C SER A 33 -0.05 -5.89 -17.93
N ALA A 34 -1.02 -5.00 -18.15
CA ALA A 34 -1.01 -3.97 -19.19
C ALA A 34 -0.51 -2.61 -18.67
N ALA A 35 -0.04 -1.75 -19.57
CA ALA A 35 0.51 -0.45 -19.21
C ALA A 35 -0.58 0.39 -18.53
N GLY A 36 -0.26 1.06 -17.43
CA GLY A 36 -1.22 1.87 -16.68
C GLY A 36 -2.25 1.07 -15.87
N GLU A 37 -2.27 -0.26 -15.96
CA GLU A 37 -3.14 -1.11 -15.14
C GLU A 37 -2.42 -1.63 -13.89
N ASN A 38 -3.18 -2.20 -12.95
CA ASN A 38 -2.61 -2.88 -11.80
C ASN A 38 -1.78 -4.10 -12.23
N PRO A 39 -0.75 -4.48 -11.47
CA PRO A 39 -0.02 -5.71 -11.71
C PRO A 39 -0.95 -6.93 -11.73
N GLY A 40 -0.88 -7.70 -12.81
CA GLY A 40 -1.65 -8.92 -12.99
C GLY A 40 -1.14 -10.07 -12.10
N TYR A 41 -2.02 -11.01 -11.83
CA TYR A 41 -1.72 -12.18 -11.00
C TYR A 41 -0.84 -13.19 -11.74
N ARG A 42 0.26 -13.61 -11.11
CA ARG A 42 1.08 -14.77 -11.55
C ARG A 42 1.12 -15.87 -10.49
N THR A 43 1.85 -15.62 -9.41
CA THR A 43 2.10 -16.61 -8.32
C THR A 43 1.46 -16.21 -6.99
N GLY A 44 0.79 -15.05 -6.94
CA GLY A 44 0.27 -14.46 -5.72
C GLY A 44 1.32 -14.02 -4.71
N ARG A 45 2.63 -14.07 -5.03
CA ARG A 45 3.69 -13.58 -4.13
C ARG A 45 3.48 -12.11 -3.78
N LEU A 46 3.19 -11.26 -4.78
CA LEU A 46 2.93 -9.83 -4.57
C LEU A 46 1.76 -9.61 -3.60
N ALA A 47 0.61 -10.24 -3.83
CA ALA A 47 -0.55 -10.14 -2.94
C ALA A 47 -0.20 -10.56 -1.50
N ARG A 48 0.47 -11.70 -1.34
CA ARG A 48 0.89 -12.21 -0.02
C ARG A 48 1.91 -11.30 0.67
N SER A 49 2.70 -10.53 -0.07
CA SER A 49 3.67 -9.57 0.48
C SER A 49 3.04 -8.31 1.07
N ILE A 50 1.79 -7.99 0.72
CA ILE A 50 1.09 -6.82 1.23
C ILE A 50 0.73 -7.08 2.69
N GLY A 51 1.21 -6.24 3.59
CA GLY A 51 0.90 -6.32 5.03
C GLY A 51 0.57 -4.94 5.58
N TYR A 52 -0.03 -4.92 6.78
CA TYR A 52 -0.32 -3.68 7.48
C TYR A 52 0.40 -3.62 8.83
N MET A 53 0.87 -2.45 9.22
CA MET A 53 1.50 -2.19 10.51
C MET A 53 0.77 -1.03 11.19
N VAL A 54 0.42 -1.21 12.47
CA VAL A 54 -0.05 -0.13 13.34
C VAL A 54 1.03 0.12 14.40
N PRO A 55 1.83 1.19 14.27
CA PRO A 55 2.90 1.51 15.21
C PRO A 55 2.37 1.57 16.65
N ARG A 56 3.15 1.09 17.61
CA ARG A 56 2.82 1.26 19.03
C ARG A 56 2.98 2.74 19.40
N ALA A 57 2.21 3.17 20.40
CA ALA A 57 2.41 4.48 20.99
C ALA A 57 3.78 4.51 21.70
N SER A 58 4.50 5.62 21.57
CA SER A 58 5.76 5.89 22.27
C SER A 58 5.78 7.36 22.73
N LYS A 59 6.83 7.77 23.47
CA LYS A 59 7.02 9.15 23.90
C LYS A 59 6.87 10.17 22.75
N ASN A 60 7.30 9.79 21.54
CA ASN A 60 7.35 10.68 20.38
C ASN A 60 6.30 10.33 19.31
N ARG A 61 5.48 9.28 19.50
CA ARG A 61 4.52 8.82 18.48
C ARG A 61 3.18 8.46 19.12
N PRO A 62 2.06 9.04 18.68
CA PRO A 62 0.75 8.75 19.27
C PRO A 62 0.22 7.35 18.92
N GLY A 63 0.78 6.67 17.91
CA GLY A 63 0.34 5.33 17.49
C GLY A 63 -0.98 5.32 16.71
N PHE A 64 -1.42 6.47 16.20
CA PHE A 64 -2.65 6.67 15.41
C PHE A 64 -2.36 6.72 13.92
N MET A 65 -1.70 5.68 13.42
CA MET A 65 -1.35 5.54 12.01
C MET A 65 -1.44 4.08 11.62
N VAL A 66 -1.78 3.83 10.37
CA VAL A 66 -1.61 2.52 9.76
C VAL A 66 -0.74 2.67 8.52
N ARG A 67 0.30 1.82 8.44
CA ARG A 67 1.15 1.70 7.27
C ARG A 67 0.77 0.43 6.55
N ILE A 68 0.61 0.51 5.23
CA ILE A 68 0.28 -0.65 4.42
C ILE A 68 1.23 -0.61 3.23
N ALA A 69 1.92 -1.71 3.00
CA ALA A 69 2.89 -1.80 1.94
C ALA A 69 3.15 -3.25 1.55
N PRO A 70 3.57 -3.50 0.31
CA PRO A 70 4.27 -4.73 -0.04
C PRO A 70 5.59 -4.84 0.76
N ASN A 71 5.95 -6.04 1.20
CA ASN A 71 7.11 -6.28 2.08
C ASN A 71 7.14 -5.36 3.33
N GLN A 72 5.98 -5.06 3.92
CA GLN A 72 5.91 -4.21 5.10
C GLN A 72 6.71 -4.82 6.27
N ARG A 73 7.83 -4.19 6.66
CA ARG A 73 8.63 -4.59 7.82
C ARG A 73 7.78 -4.55 9.09
N ASN A 74 7.86 -5.60 9.90
CA ASN A 74 7.00 -5.89 11.06
C ASN A 74 5.49 -5.70 10.76
N GLY A 75 5.09 -5.95 9.51
CA GLY A 75 3.71 -5.98 9.09
C GLY A 75 3.00 -7.21 9.62
N ASN A 76 1.71 -7.07 9.85
CA ASN A 76 0.83 -8.19 10.11
C ASN A 76 0.32 -8.74 8.78
N GLY A 77 0.29 -10.06 8.69
CA GLY A 77 -0.33 -10.79 7.59
C GLY A 77 0.48 -10.86 6.30
N ASN A 78 1.63 -10.17 6.18
CA ASN A 78 2.49 -10.31 5.00
C ASN A 78 3.43 -11.51 5.08
N ARG A 79 3.75 -12.05 3.90
CA ARG A 79 4.89 -12.96 3.67
C ARG A 79 5.89 -12.22 2.81
N MET A 80 7.04 -11.88 3.39
CA MET A 80 8.06 -11.11 2.70
C MET A 80 8.60 -11.88 1.50
N ILE A 81 8.76 -11.19 0.39
CA ILE A 81 9.47 -11.71 -0.77
C ILE A 81 10.96 -11.48 -0.51
N THR A 82 11.71 -12.58 -0.45
CA THR A 82 13.15 -12.65 -0.19
C THR A 82 14.00 -12.43 -1.43
N ASP A 83 13.49 -12.84 -2.59
CA ASP A 83 14.17 -12.70 -3.88
C ASP A 83 14.00 -11.27 -4.41
N ASP A 84 14.51 -11.01 -5.63
CA ASP A 84 14.36 -9.77 -6.38
C ASP A 84 12.91 -9.25 -6.37
N PHE A 85 12.63 -8.39 -5.38
CA PHE A 85 11.31 -7.87 -5.09
C PHE A 85 11.24 -6.42 -5.50
N TYR A 86 10.57 -6.18 -6.61
CA TYR A 86 10.78 -4.94 -7.33
C TYR A 86 9.47 -4.22 -7.70
N PRO A 87 8.64 -3.85 -6.70
CA PRO A 87 7.43 -3.06 -6.92
C PRO A 87 7.75 -1.66 -7.50
N ALA A 88 8.95 -1.12 -7.26
CA ALA A 88 9.39 0.17 -7.81
C ALA A 88 9.42 0.17 -9.35
N PHE A 89 9.90 -0.91 -9.98
CA PHE A 89 9.93 -1.03 -11.43
C PHE A 89 8.54 -1.21 -12.04
N LEU A 90 7.59 -1.76 -11.28
CA LEU A 90 6.20 -1.80 -11.72
C LEU A 90 5.62 -0.39 -11.70
N PHE A 91 5.78 0.38 -10.62
CA PHE A 91 5.19 1.72 -10.55
C PHE A 91 5.84 2.73 -11.49
N TYR A 92 7.17 2.78 -11.57
CA TYR A 92 7.90 3.76 -12.39
C TYR A 92 8.19 3.29 -13.83
N GLY A 93 8.01 1.99 -14.10
CA GLY A 93 8.45 1.38 -15.35
C GLY A 93 9.98 1.28 -15.48
N VAL A 94 10.43 0.73 -16.61
CA VAL A 94 11.82 0.66 -17.05
C VAL A 94 11.88 1.19 -18.48
N ARG A 95 12.61 2.29 -18.69
CA ARG A 95 12.85 2.81 -20.05
C ARG A 95 13.70 1.84 -20.86
N GLY A 96 13.35 1.67 -22.12
CA GLY A 96 14.27 1.06 -23.10
C GLY A 96 15.30 2.11 -23.49
N GLY A 97 16.59 1.77 -23.44
CA GLY A 97 17.67 2.69 -23.86
C GLY A 97 18.01 3.81 -22.87
N ALA A 98 18.11 3.51 -21.57
CA ALA A 98 18.63 4.42 -20.54
C ALA A 98 20.01 5.03 -20.91
N LYS A 99 20.32 6.22 -20.35
CA LYS A 99 21.37 7.17 -20.78
C LYS A 99 22.61 6.53 -21.42
N ARG A 100 22.84 6.90 -22.67
CA ARG A 100 24.02 6.57 -23.49
C ARG A 100 25.21 7.44 -23.09
N GLN A 101 26.42 6.86 -23.03
CA GLN A 101 27.67 7.63 -22.91
C GLN A 101 28.08 8.19 -24.29
N ARG A 102 29.00 9.17 -24.31
CA ARG A 102 29.50 9.81 -25.54
C ARG A 102 30.09 8.72 -26.47
N GLY A 103 29.45 8.42 -27.61
CA GLY A 103 29.90 7.38 -28.57
C GLY A 103 28.83 6.38 -29.03
N HIS A 104 27.63 6.36 -28.44
CA HIS A 104 26.60 5.40 -28.89
C HIS A 104 25.82 5.87 -30.12
N HIS A 105 26.02 5.23 -31.28
CA HIS A 105 25.27 5.49 -32.52
C HIS A 105 23.76 5.21 -32.38
N ARG A 106 22.90 6.09 -32.94
CA ARG A 106 21.42 5.94 -32.96
C ARG A 106 21.07 4.58 -33.55
N GLY A 107 20.49 3.69 -32.73
CA GLY A 107 19.82 2.50 -33.24
C GLY A 107 18.38 2.88 -33.55
N ALA A 108 17.83 2.37 -34.65
CA ALA A 108 16.46 2.63 -35.09
C ALA A 108 15.43 2.16 -34.04
N SER A 109 14.98 3.05 -33.15
CA SER A 109 13.97 2.70 -32.14
C SER A 109 12.56 2.91 -32.67
N GLY A 110 12.07 1.93 -33.45
CA GLY A 110 10.67 1.84 -33.89
C GLY A 110 9.73 1.21 -32.86
N GLY A 111 9.77 1.65 -31.59
CA GLY A 111 8.89 1.13 -30.52
C GLY A 111 8.85 2.05 -29.28
N SER A 112 7.82 1.91 -28.42
CA SER A 112 7.33 2.86 -27.38
C SER A 112 8.32 3.43 -26.33
N GLY A 113 9.63 3.18 -26.43
CA GLY A 113 10.65 3.72 -25.54
C GLY A 113 10.67 3.10 -24.13
N TRP A 114 9.87 2.07 -23.89
CA TRP A 114 9.76 1.36 -22.61
C TRP A 114 10.16 -0.11 -22.75
N ARG A 115 11.08 -0.57 -21.89
CA ARG A 115 11.39 -2.00 -21.69
C ARG A 115 10.29 -2.65 -20.83
N ILE A 116 9.81 -1.92 -19.82
CA ILE A 116 8.63 -2.27 -19.02
C ILE A 116 7.84 -0.97 -18.83
N ALA A 117 6.59 -0.93 -19.31
CA ALA A 117 5.75 0.24 -19.09
C ALA A 117 5.34 0.35 -17.60
N PRO A 118 5.18 1.59 -17.08
CA PRO A 118 4.64 1.82 -15.74
C PRO A 118 3.27 1.17 -15.52
N ARG A 119 3.00 0.77 -14.28
CA ARG A 119 1.76 0.15 -13.79
C ARG A 119 1.05 1.11 -12.83
N ASN A 120 -0.25 0.89 -12.65
CA ASN A 120 -1.00 1.64 -11.65
C ASN A 120 -0.50 1.33 -10.23
N ASN A 121 -0.68 2.32 -9.35
CA ASN A 121 -0.43 2.17 -7.93
C ASN A 121 -1.67 1.66 -7.21
N PHE A 122 -1.78 0.34 -7.10
CA PHE A 122 -2.86 -0.34 -6.38
C PHE A 122 -3.01 0.11 -4.91
N MET A 123 -1.95 0.64 -4.28
CA MET A 123 -2.05 1.18 -2.91
C MET A 123 -2.78 2.52 -2.87
N VAL A 124 -2.51 3.40 -3.85
CA VAL A 124 -3.21 4.68 -3.99
C VAL A 124 -4.67 4.45 -4.40
N GLU A 125 -4.92 3.53 -5.33
CA GLU A 125 -6.28 3.17 -5.73
C GLU A 125 -7.08 2.62 -4.54
N THR A 126 -6.49 1.75 -3.73
CA THR A 126 -7.14 1.24 -2.51
C THR A 126 -7.42 2.36 -1.51
N LEU A 127 -6.48 3.29 -1.33
CA LEU A 127 -6.63 4.43 -0.42
C LEU A 127 -7.80 5.32 -0.85
N GLN A 128 -7.87 5.65 -2.14
CA GLN A 128 -8.94 6.45 -2.72
C GLN A 128 -10.30 5.75 -2.59
N LYS A 129 -10.37 4.48 -2.99
CA LYS A 129 -11.59 3.66 -2.90
C LYS A 129 -12.16 3.61 -1.48
N ASN A 130 -11.30 3.46 -0.49
CA ASN A 130 -11.71 3.30 0.91
C ASN A 130 -11.75 4.62 1.68
N SER A 131 -11.52 5.78 1.05
CA SER A 131 -11.39 7.08 1.72
C SER A 131 -12.65 7.45 2.52
N SER A 132 -13.82 7.40 1.89
CA SER A 132 -15.10 7.75 2.51
C SER A 132 -15.42 6.85 3.71
N TRP A 133 -15.27 5.53 3.53
CA TRP A 133 -15.47 4.55 4.60
C TRP A 133 -14.49 4.76 5.75
N THR A 134 -13.21 5.00 5.45
CA THR A 134 -12.16 5.20 6.45
C THR A 134 -12.47 6.45 7.29
N ARG A 135 -12.84 7.56 6.65
CA ARG A 135 -13.21 8.81 7.33
C ARG A 135 -14.41 8.61 8.24
N TYR A 136 -15.46 7.98 7.74
CA TYR A 136 -16.67 7.68 8.52
C TYR A 136 -16.35 6.81 9.74
N TYR A 137 -15.68 5.67 9.50
CA TYR A 137 -15.36 4.70 10.54
C TYR A 137 -14.44 5.29 11.61
N LEU A 138 -13.39 6.01 11.20
CA LEU A 138 -12.48 6.67 12.14
C LEU A 138 -13.20 7.74 12.97
N LYS A 139 -14.02 8.60 12.35
CA LYS A 139 -14.79 9.65 13.05
C LYS A 139 -15.72 9.03 14.10
N ARG A 140 -16.40 7.93 13.76
CA ARG A 140 -17.27 7.19 14.68
C ARG A 140 -16.49 6.65 15.87
N GLU A 141 -15.38 5.95 15.63
CA GLU A 141 -14.59 5.35 16.72
C GLU A 141 -13.90 6.41 17.58
N LEU A 142 -13.49 7.55 17.00
CA LEU A 142 -12.97 8.70 17.75
C LEU A 142 -14.04 9.29 18.68
N ARG A 143 -15.26 9.53 18.17
CA ARG A 143 -16.37 10.01 19.01
C ARG A 143 -16.65 9.05 20.16
N SER A 144 -16.70 7.75 19.91
CA SER A 144 -16.92 6.74 20.96
C SER A 144 -15.74 6.53 21.91
N SER A 145 -14.55 7.05 21.56
CA SER A 145 -13.36 6.95 22.42
C SER A 145 -13.28 8.05 23.48
N LEU A 146 -14.03 9.15 23.30
CA LEU A 146 -14.14 10.24 24.26
C LEU A 146 -15.27 9.91 25.25
N LYS A 147 -14.93 9.44 26.45
CA LYS A 147 -15.90 9.26 27.53
C LYS A 147 -15.94 10.52 28.40
N PRO A 148 -17.12 11.08 28.72
CA PRO A 148 -17.22 12.10 29.76
C PRO A 148 -16.71 11.51 31.07
N GLU A 149 -15.96 12.30 31.84
CA GLU A 149 -15.61 11.89 33.20
C GLU A 149 -16.90 11.81 34.02
N LYS A 150 -17.10 10.71 34.74
CA LYS A 150 -18.12 10.67 35.79
C LYS A 150 -17.75 11.78 36.76
N LYS A 151 -18.58 12.81 36.87
CA LYS A 151 -18.51 13.76 38.00
C LYS A 151 -18.64 12.91 39.27
N ARG A 152 -17.64 13.03 40.14
CA ARG A 152 -17.73 12.47 41.50
C ARG A 152 -18.67 13.33 42.31
#